data_AF-A0A926IYW7-F1
#
_entry.id   AF-A0A926IYW7-F1
#
_cell.length_a   1.000
_cell.length_b   1.000
_cell.length_c   1.000
_cell.angle_alpha   90.00
_cell.angle_beta   90.00
_cell.angle_gamma   90.00
#
_symmetry.space_group_name_H-M   'P 1'
#
loop_
_entity.id
_entity.type
_entity.pdbx_description
1 polymer ?
#
loop_
_entity_poly.entity_id
_entity_poly.type
_entity_poly.pdbx_seq_one_letter_code
_entity_poly.pdbx_strand_id
1 'polypeptide(L)'
;MTRLQFGDCGFDASTRELFRAGKPAHLSPKAFHLLELLIDNRPRALSKAEIHEKIWPDAFVSEATLASLIAEIRQAIGETGSEHRVIRTVHGYGYAFQANVTTGGHTPPRPAAAARVYRLIWQSRAIALSEGENVLGRDSDATVCIEDPSVSRRRILVSGDSAHLEDLDSKNGTFVGDVRVEKERELSDGDEIRLGKVSLVIRAGLKERSTVTQIEDTGKPPR
;
A
#
# COMPACT_ATOMS: atom_id res chain seq x y z
N MET A 1 6.48 5.08 -0.37
CA MET A 1 5.87 3.74 -0.31
C MET A 1 6.00 3.11 -1.68
N THR A 2 7.04 2.30 -1.91
CA THR A 2 7.34 1.76 -3.25
C THR A 2 7.31 0.25 -3.16
N ARG A 3 6.11 -0.33 -3.33
CA ARG A 3 5.94 -1.77 -3.53
C ARG A 3 5.97 -2.04 -5.04
N LEU A 4 6.66 -3.09 -5.43
CA LEU A 4 6.97 -3.42 -6.83
C LEU A 4 6.63 -4.88 -7.09
N GLN A 5 6.11 -5.17 -8.28
CA GLN A 5 5.84 -6.53 -8.73
C GLN A 5 6.60 -6.80 -10.02
N PHE A 6 7.26 -7.95 -10.10
CA PHE A 6 7.96 -8.41 -11.29
C PHE A 6 7.80 -9.93 -11.41
N GLY A 7 7.20 -10.39 -12.50
CA GLY A 7 6.78 -11.79 -12.62
C GLY A 7 5.89 -12.20 -11.44
N ASP A 8 6.19 -13.34 -10.82
CA ASP A 8 5.52 -13.86 -9.62
C ASP A 8 6.07 -13.28 -8.30
N CYS A 9 6.99 -12.31 -8.37
CA CYS A 9 7.64 -11.75 -7.19
C CYS A 9 7.07 -10.39 -6.81
N GLY A 10 6.89 -10.17 -5.51
CA GLY A 10 6.56 -8.87 -4.92
C GLY A 10 7.71 -8.38 -4.05
N PHE A 11 8.09 -7.12 -4.19
CA PHE A 11 9.17 -6.49 -3.44
C PHE A 11 8.64 -5.24 -2.74
N ASP A 12 8.84 -5.16 -1.43
CA ASP A 12 8.43 -4.02 -0.61
C ASP A 12 9.65 -3.40 0.06
N ALA A 13 10.07 -2.23 -0.44
CA ALA A 13 11.21 -1.49 0.13
C ALA A 13 10.92 -1.00 1.56
N SER A 14 9.65 -0.75 1.90
CA SER A 14 9.27 -0.13 3.17
C SER A 14 9.31 -1.14 4.32
N THR A 15 8.81 -2.35 4.07
CA THR A 15 8.82 -3.44 5.06
C THR A 15 10.06 -4.34 4.94
N ARG A 16 10.88 -4.15 3.90
CA ARG A 16 12.04 -4.98 3.55
C ARG A 16 11.66 -6.44 3.32
N GLU A 17 10.54 -6.66 2.66
CA GLU A 17 10.01 -7.99 2.38
C GLU A 17 10.08 -8.31 0.89
N LEU A 18 10.46 -9.56 0.59
CA LEU A 18 10.34 -10.15 -0.73
C LEU A 18 9.34 -11.29 -0.65
N PHE A 19 8.44 -11.36 -1.62
CA PHE A 19 7.45 -12.41 -1.78
C PHE A 19 7.66 -13.08 -3.14
N ARG A 20 7.43 -14.39 -3.21
CA ARG A 20 7.39 -15.16 -4.44
C ARG A 20 6.14 -16.04 -4.44
N ALA A 21 5.32 -15.93 -5.47
CA ALA A 21 4.05 -16.64 -5.58
C ALA A 21 3.20 -16.55 -4.29
N GLY A 22 3.22 -15.38 -3.64
CA GLY A 22 2.52 -15.11 -2.38
C GLY A 22 3.16 -15.66 -1.10
N LYS A 23 4.32 -16.34 -1.18
CA LYS A 23 5.07 -16.82 -0.01
C LYS A 23 6.25 -15.89 0.30
N PRO A 24 6.57 -15.63 1.58
CA PRO A 24 7.75 -14.86 1.93
C PRO A 24 9.02 -15.57 1.45
N ALA A 25 9.87 -14.82 0.75
CA ALA A 25 11.18 -15.25 0.28
C ALA A 25 12.24 -14.46 1.06
N HIS A 26 13.09 -15.18 1.80
CA HIS A 26 14.13 -14.53 2.60
C HIS A 26 15.35 -14.17 1.75
N LEU A 27 15.85 -12.96 1.98
CA LEU A 27 17.14 -12.49 1.50
C LEU A 27 17.97 -12.03 2.70
N SER A 28 19.28 -12.26 2.61
CA SER A 28 20.24 -11.63 3.48
C SER A 28 20.14 -10.10 3.35
N PRO A 29 20.45 -9.33 4.41
CA PRO A 29 20.32 -7.87 4.38
C PRO A 29 21.08 -7.21 3.23
N LYS A 30 22.24 -7.79 2.85
CA LYS A 30 23.08 -7.33 1.74
C LYS A 30 22.48 -7.72 0.38
N ALA A 31 21.93 -8.93 0.23
CA ALA A 31 21.23 -9.34 -0.98
C ALA A 31 19.98 -8.48 -1.23
N PHE A 32 19.21 -8.17 -0.17
CA PHE A 32 18.06 -7.28 -0.27
C PHE A 32 18.48 -5.88 -0.75
N HIS A 33 19.50 -5.29 -0.13
CA HIS A 33 19.98 -3.96 -0.51
C HIS A 33 20.56 -3.92 -1.93
N LEU A 34 21.22 -4.99 -2.37
CA LEU A 34 21.68 -5.12 -3.76
C LEU A 34 20.51 -5.20 -4.75
N LEU A 35 19.47 -5.97 -4.43
CA LEU A 35 18.27 -6.04 -5.25
C LEU A 35 17.58 -4.67 -5.35
N GLU A 36 17.42 -3.97 -4.23
CA GLU A 36 16.88 -2.61 -4.16
C GLU A 36 17.67 -1.65 -5.06
N LEU A 37 19.00 -1.67 -4.96
CA LEU A 37 19.88 -0.79 -5.73
C LEU A 37 19.75 -1.04 -7.25
N LEU A 38 19.71 -2.31 -7.66
CA LEU A 38 19.50 -2.69 -9.07
C LEU A 38 18.11 -2.27 -9.58
N ILE A 39 17.09 -2.40 -8.73
CA ILE A 39 15.72 -2.00 -9.03
C ILE A 39 15.58 -0.49 -9.18
N ASP A 40 16.26 0.31 -8.35
CA ASP A 40 16.21 1.78 -8.36
C ASP A 40 16.93 2.36 -9.59
N ASN A 41 18.00 1.71 -10.03
CA ASN A 41 18.78 2.14 -11.18
C ASN A 41 18.28 1.55 -12.51
N ARG A 42 17.15 0.83 -12.53
CA ARG A 42 16.60 0.23 -13.75
C ARG A 42 16.29 1.30 -14.81
N PRO A 43 16.46 1.00 -16.11
CA PRO A 43 17.04 -0.22 -16.69
C PRO A 43 18.58 -0.17 -16.83
N ARG A 44 19.26 0.80 -16.20
CA ARG A 44 20.71 0.99 -16.29
C ARG A 44 21.45 -0.18 -15.65
N ALA A 45 22.53 -0.61 -16.28
CA ALA A 45 23.48 -1.52 -15.67
C ALA A 45 24.35 -0.76 -14.66
N LEU A 46 24.54 -1.33 -13.49
CA LEU A 46 25.51 -0.85 -12.50
C LEU A 46 26.81 -1.63 -12.65
N SER A 47 27.92 -0.91 -12.66
CA SER A 47 29.24 -1.53 -12.66
C SER A 47 29.53 -2.23 -11.33
N LYS A 48 30.43 -3.22 -11.33
CA LYS A 48 30.85 -3.90 -10.10
C LYS A 48 31.42 -2.90 -9.07
N ALA A 49 32.14 -1.89 -9.53
CA ALA A 49 32.68 -0.82 -8.69
C ALA A 49 31.57 0.01 -8.04
N GLU A 50 30.57 0.48 -8.81
CA GLU A 50 29.40 1.21 -8.26
C GLU A 50 28.64 0.38 -7.22
N ILE A 51 28.44 -0.91 -7.50
CA ILE A 51 27.79 -1.82 -6.56
C ILE A 51 28.63 -1.97 -5.29
N HIS A 52 29.95 -2.14 -5.43
CA HIS A 52 30.83 -2.26 -4.28
C HIS A 52 30.80 -1.01 -3.40
N GLU A 53 30.89 0.18 -3.99
CA GLU A 53 30.85 1.43 -3.21
C GLU A 53 29.53 1.63 -2.48
N LYS A 54 28.40 1.23 -3.08
CA LYS A 54 27.07 1.37 -2.46
C LYS A 54 26.82 0.33 -1.37
N ILE A 55 27.18 -0.93 -1.62
CA ILE A 55 26.86 -2.04 -0.70
C ILE A 55 27.94 -2.21 0.37
N TRP A 56 29.21 -1.88 0.07
CA TRP A 56 30.37 -2.03 0.95
C TRP A 56 31.32 -0.82 0.85
N PRO A 57 30.89 0.37 1.28
CA PRO A 57 31.72 1.58 1.20
C PRO A 57 33.05 1.48 1.98
N ASP A 58 33.10 0.63 3.01
CA ASP A 58 34.24 0.50 3.93
C ASP A 58 34.84 -0.92 3.95
N ALA A 59 34.50 -1.77 2.96
CA ALA A 59 34.99 -3.16 2.95
C ALA A 59 35.46 -3.60 1.55
N PHE A 60 36.66 -4.17 1.50
CA PHE A 60 37.18 -4.80 0.29
C PHE A 60 36.64 -6.23 0.17
N VAL A 61 35.61 -6.41 -0.67
CA VAL A 61 35.02 -7.73 -0.94
C VAL A 61 35.45 -8.24 -2.31
N SER A 62 35.60 -9.57 -2.43
CA SER A 62 35.92 -10.20 -3.71
C SER A 62 34.72 -10.24 -4.64
N GLU A 63 34.97 -10.33 -5.95
CA GLU A 63 33.89 -10.51 -6.95
C GLU A 63 33.06 -11.78 -6.70
N ALA A 64 33.65 -12.79 -6.06
CA ALA A 64 32.96 -14.01 -5.67
C ALA A 64 31.83 -13.71 -4.66
N THR A 65 32.02 -12.78 -3.73
CA THR A 65 30.99 -12.36 -2.77
C THR A 65 29.81 -11.70 -3.47
N LEU A 66 30.07 -10.81 -4.43
CA LEU A 66 29.01 -10.20 -5.26
C LEU A 66 28.27 -11.27 -6.06
N ALA A 67 28.99 -12.21 -6.68
CA ALA A 67 28.38 -13.32 -7.41
C ALA A 67 27.50 -14.21 -6.52
N SER A 68 27.91 -14.48 -5.28
CA SER A 68 27.11 -15.21 -4.29
C SER A 68 25.82 -14.48 -3.92
N LEU A 69 25.85 -13.15 -3.72
CA LEU A 69 24.62 -12.39 -3.49
C LEU A 69 23.69 -12.43 -4.69
N ILE A 70 24.22 -12.31 -5.92
CA ILE A 70 23.41 -12.42 -7.14
C ILE A 70 22.77 -13.81 -7.25
N ALA A 71 23.52 -14.86 -6.91
CA ALA A 71 22.99 -16.23 -6.88
C ALA A 71 21.88 -16.40 -5.85
N GLU A 72 22.05 -15.85 -4.64
CA GLU A 72 21.04 -15.83 -3.59
C GLU A 72 19.77 -15.12 -4.06
N ILE A 73 19.90 -13.94 -4.66
CA ILE A 73 18.77 -13.17 -5.19
C ILE A 73 18.04 -13.98 -6.25
N ARG A 74 18.76 -14.55 -7.21
CA ARG A 74 18.19 -15.39 -8.28
C ARG A 74 17.43 -16.60 -7.73
N GLN A 75 17.96 -17.26 -6.70
CA GLN A 75 17.26 -18.36 -6.04
C GLN A 75 15.98 -17.90 -5.36
N ALA A 76 16.02 -16.78 -4.62
CA ALA A 76 14.87 -16.25 -3.89
C ALA A 76 13.72 -15.86 -4.82
N ILE A 77 14.02 -15.23 -5.97
CA ILE A 77 13.03 -14.84 -6.98
C ILE A 77 12.63 -15.99 -7.92
N GLY A 78 13.28 -17.14 -7.81
CA GLY A 78 12.95 -18.32 -8.62
C GLY A 78 13.55 -18.35 -10.02
N GLU A 79 14.58 -17.56 -10.28
CA GLU A 79 15.38 -17.68 -11.49
C GLU A 79 16.29 -18.89 -11.40
N THR A 80 15.76 -20.04 -11.86
CA THR A 80 16.52 -21.28 -12.01
C THR A 80 16.79 -21.54 -13.49
N GLY A 81 18.06 -21.53 -13.89
CA GLY A 81 18.51 -21.83 -15.27
C GLY A 81 19.32 -20.71 -15.92
N SER A 82 19.60 -20.86 -17.22
CA SER A 82 20.42 -19.92 -18.02
C SER A 82 19.64 -18.71 -18.53
N GLU A 83 18.30 -18.72 -18.45
CA GLU A 83 17.47 -17.58 -18.84
C GLU A 83 17.26 -16.65 -17.65
N HIS A 84 18.16 -15.68 -17.49
CA HIS A 84 18.04 -14.64 -16.47
C HIS A 84 17.11 -13.52 -16.94
N ARG A 85 15.80 -13.70 -16.74
CA ARG A 85 14.71 -12.77 -17.05
C ARG A 85 14.64 -11.56 -16.10
N VAL A 86 15.15 -11.65 -14.87
CA VAL A 86 15.07 -10.57 -13.87
C VAL A 86 16.39 -9.81 -13.74
N ILE A 87 17.50 -10.51 -13.46
CA ILE A 87 18.81 -9.87 -13.30
C ILE A 87 19.76 -10.27 -14.44
N ARG A 88 20.02 -9.33 -15.35
CA ARG A 88 20.97 -9.52 -16.46
C ARG A 88 22.40 -9.34 -15.98
N THR A 89 23.25 -10.30 -16.32
CA THR A 89 24.71 -10.14 -16.22
C THR A 89 25.23 -9.41 -17.46
N VAL A 90 25.92 -8.28 -17.27
CA VAL A 90 26.66 -7.59 -18.32
C VAL A 90 28.13 -7.97 -18.18
N HIS A 91 28.58 -8.91 -19.01
CA HIS A 91 29.93 -9.47 -18.96
C HIS A 91 31.00 -8.37 -18.95
N GLY A 92 31.95 -8.48 -18.01
CA GLY A 92 33.03 -7.51 -17.84
C GLY A 92 32.64 -6.17 -17.20
N TYR A 93 31.35 -5.88 -17.02
CA TYR A 93 30.88 -4.60 -16.50
C TYR A 93 30.17 -4.72 -15.14
N GLY A 94 29.12 -5.53 -15.04
CA GLY A 94 28.31 -5.64 -13.82
C GLY A 94 26.93 -6.23 -14.05
N TYR A 95 25.91 -5.69 -13.39
CA TYR A 95 24.57 -6.26 -13.33
C TYR A 95 23.49 -5.21 -13.61
N ALA A 96 22.39 -5.63 -14.21
CA ALA A 96 21.24 -4.78 -14.48
C ALA A 96 19.94 -5.50 -14.11
N PHE A 97 18.99 -4.76 -13.54
CA PHE A 97 17.63 -5.23 -13.41
C PHE A 97 16.90 -5.03 -14.75
N GLN A 98 16.34 -6.10 -15.31
CA GLN A 98 15.69 -6.06 -16.63
C GLN A 98 14.26 -6.62 -16.67
N ALA A 99 13.74 -7.17 -15.56
CA ALA A 99 12.34 -7.57 -15.55
C ALA A 99 11.44 -6.35 -15.74
N ASN A 100 10.32 -6.56 -16.41
CA ASN A 100 9.24 -5.60 -16.40
C ASN A 100 8.73 -5.47 -14.96
N VAL A 101 9.01 -4.32 -14.35
CA VAL A 101 8.50 -3.98 -13.04
C VAL A 101 7.16 -3.30 -13.25
N THR A 102 6.09 -3.97 -12.86
CA THR A 102 4.85 -3.26 -12.55
C THR A 102 5.08 -2.63 -11.19
N THR A 103 5.13 -1.30 -11.12
CA THR A 103 5.09 -0.67 -9.81
C THR A 103 3.74 -1.04 -9.21
N GLY A 104 3.77 -1.93 -8.23
CA GLY A 104 2.65 -2.15 -7.33
C GLY A 104 2.50 -0.92 -6.46
N GLY A 105 2.21 0.24 -7.07
CA GLY A 105 1.34 1.17 -6.40
C GLY A 105 0.12 0.37 -5.99
N HIS A 106 -0.54 0.69 -4.90
CA HIS A 106 -1.73 1.51 -5.11
C HIS A 106 -2.14 1.53 -6.58
N THR A 107 -3.06 0.64 -6.97
CA THR A 107 -3.65 0.57 -8.30
C THR A 107 -3.61 1.97 -8.92
N PRO A 108 -2.94 2.20 -10.07
CA PRO A 108 -3.00 3.51 -10.70
C PRO A 108 -4.49 3.87 -10.77
N PRO A 109 -4.94 5.01 -10.22
CA PRO A 109 -6.33 5.39 -10.35
C PRO A 109 -6.62 5.36 -11.83
N ARG A 110 -7.47 4.41 -12.22
CA ARG A 110 -8.28 4.49 -13.43
C ARG A 110 -8.61 5.96 -13.63
N PRO A 111 -8.34 6.55 -14.80
CA PRO A 111 -8.45 7.99 -14.98
C PRO A 111 -9.80 8.47 -14.43
N ALA A 112 -9.72 9.27 -13.37
CA ALA A 112 -10.82 9.92 -12.68
C ALA A 112 -12.01 9.01 -12.25
N ALA A 113 -11.83 8.18 -11.23
CA ALA A 113 -12.87 8.10 -10.21
C ALA A 113 -12.61 9.27 -9.25
N ALA A 114 -13.45 10.29 -9.29
CA ALA A 114 -13.21 11.50 -8.49
C ALA A 114 -13.08 11.10 -7.02
N ALA A 115 -12.05 11.61 -6.32
CA ALA A 115 -11.84 11.36 -4.90
C ALA A 115 -13.20 11.35 -4.18
N ARG A 116 -13.55 10.25 -3.52
CA ARG A 116 -14.86 10.13 -2.86
C ARG A 116 -14.75 10.62 -1.43
N VAL A 117 -15.78 11.29 -0.96
CA VAL A 117 -16.00 11.53 0.47
C VAL A 117 -16.98 10.51 0.98
N TYR A 118 -16.60 9.77 2.01
CA TYR A 118 -17.46 8.80 2.65
C TYR A 118 -18.05 9.37 3.92
N ARG A 119 -19.32 9.12 4.14
CA ARG A 119 -20.01 9.44 5.40
C ARG A 119 -20.76 8.22 5.88
N LEU A 120 -20.70 7.96 7.17
CA LEU A 120 -21.60 7.03 7.83
C LEU A 120 -22.80 7.79 8.35
N ILE A 121 -23.98 7.36 7.93
CA ILE A 121 -25.25 7.84 8.44
C ILE A 121 -25.66 6.91 9.57
N TRP A 122 -25.65 7.43 10.79
CA TRP A 122 -26.10 6.72 11.97
C TRP A 122 -27.21 7.53 12.62
N GLN A 123 -28.41 6.97 12.67
CA GLN A 123 -29.63 7.69 13.06
C GLN A 123 -29.80 8.97 12.22
N SER A 124 -29.74 10.15 12.83
CA SER A 124 -29.82 11.46 12.16
C SER A 124 -28.46 12.14 11.99
N ARG A 125 -27.36 11.48 12.35
CA ARG A 125 -26.01 12.04 12.30
C ARG A 125 -25.26 11.54 11.07
N ALA A 126 -24.64 12.45 10.33
CA ALA A 126 -23.67 12.13 9.30
C ALA A 126 -22.25 12.29 9.86
N ILE A 127 -21.46 11.24 9.80
CA ILE A 127 -20.10 11.18 10.33
C ILE A 127 -19.15 11.02 9.16
N ALA A 128 -18.31 12.03 8.91
CA ALA A 128 -17.36 11.98 7.80
C ALA A 128 -16.21 11.01 8.14
N LEU A 129 -15.89 10.13 7.19
CA LEU A 129 -14.70 9.29 7.26
C LEU A 129 -13.50 10.05 6.67
N SER A 130 -12.38 9.98 7.35
CA SER A 130 -11.11 10.53 6.88
C SER A 130 -10.40 9.53 5.97
N GLU A 131 -9.48 10.02 5.13
CA GLU A 131 -8.58 9.13 4.39
C GLU A 131 -7.69 8.35 5.37
N GLY A 132 -7.49 7.06 5.14
CA GLY A 132 -6.78 6.15 6.04
C GLY A 132 -7.72 5.39 6.99
N GLU A 133 -7.22 5.09 8.19
CA GLU A 133 -7.92 4.26 9.18
C GLU A 133 -8.98 5.05 9.95
N ASN A 134 -10.21 4.54 9.96
CA ASN A 134 -11.32 5.07 10.75
C ASN A 134 -11.79 3.96 11.70
N VAL A 135 -11.61 4.17 12.99
CA VAL A 135 -12.02 3.20 14.01
C VAL A 135 -13.43 3.53 14.48
N LEU A 136 -14.31 2.53 14.45
CA LEU A 136 -15.66 2.56 14.99
C LEU A 136 -15.67 1.81 16.31
N GLY A 137 -16.14 2.42 17.38
CA GLY A 137 -16.15 1.75 18.66
C GLY A 137 -16.83 2.56 19.76
N ARG A 138 -16.98 1.90 20.91
CA ARG A 138 -17.54 2.50 22.13
C ARG A 138 -16.50 3.30 22.93
N ASP A 139 -15.22 3.01 22.75
CA ASP A 139 -14.13 3.73 23.40
C ASP A 139 -14.03 5.18 22.86
N SER A 140 -13.66 6.12 23.73
CA SER A 140 -13.53 7.55 23.39
C SER A 140 -12.42 7.86 22.38
N ASP A 141 -11.54 6.90 22.14
CA ASP A 141 -10.44 6.97 21.16
C ASP A 141 -10.89 6.61 19.73
N ALA A 142 -12.13 6.11 19.57
CA ALA A 142 -12.67 5.79 18.25
C ALA A 142 -13.00 7.07 17.46
N THR A 143 -12.56 7.13 16.19
CA THR A 143 -12.92 8.17 15.22
C THR A 143 -14.45 8.33 15.10
N VAL A 144 -15.17 7.21 15.24
CA VAL A 144 -16.63 7.18 15.31
C VAL A 144 -17.05 6.53 16.63
N CYS A 145 -17.37 7.37 17.60
CA CYS A 145 -17.87 6.92 18.91
C CYS A 145 -19.34 6.50 18.80
N ILE A 146 -19.60 5.21 18.95
CA ILE A 146 -20.93 4.61 18.99
C ILE A 146 -21.14 4.08 20.41
N GLU A 147 -21.86 4.86 21.21
CA GLU A 147 -22.15 4.54 22.61
C GLU A 147 -23.23 3.45 22.73
N ASP A 148 -22.94 2.25 22.23
CA ASP A 148 -23.82 1.09 22.36
C ASP A 148 -23.04 -0.14 22.89
N PRO A 149 -23.52 -0.82 23.94
CA PRO A 149 -22.82 -1.94 24.54
C PRO A 149 -22.71 -3.18 23.64
N SER A 150 -23.47 -3.26 22.54
CA SER A 150 -23.36 -4.33 21.54
C SER A 150 -22.27 -4.06 20.49
N VAL A 151 -21.60 -2.90 20.56
CA VAL A 151 -20.58 -2.48 19.60
C VAL A 151 -19.16 -2.67 20.16
N SER A 152 -18.44 -3.64 19.59
CA SER A 152 -16.97 -3.80 19.72
C SER A 152 -16.23 -2.96 18.68
N ARG A 153 -14.91 -2.76 18.87
CA ARG A 153 -14.06 -1.98 17.96
C ARG A 153 -14.02 -2.61 16.56
N ARG A 154 -14.22 -1.81 15.52
CA ARG A 154 -14.09 -2.19 14.10
C ARG A 154 -13.33 -1.14 13.33
N ARG A 155 -12.84 -1.52 12.16
CA ARG A 155 -11.99 -0.67 11.33
C ARG A 155 -12.61 -0.50 9.94
N ILE A 156 -12.74 0.74 9.50
CA ILE A 156 -12.95 1.08 8.09
C ILE A 156 -11.69 1.74 7.57
N LEU A 157 -11.13 1.18 6.51
CA LEU A 157 -10.03 1.77 5.75
C LEU A 157 -10.59 2.50 4.54
N VAL A 158 -10.36 3.81 4.45
CA VAL A 158 -10.76 4.63 3.30
C VAL A 158 -9.54 4.96 2.47
N SER A 159 -9.57 4.65 1.17
CA SER A 159 -8.47 4.88 0.23
C SER A 159 -9.00 5.47 -1.08
N GLY A 160 -9.04 6.80 -1.17
CA GLY A 160 -9.39 7.52 -2.41
C GLY A 160 -10.85 7.32 -2.88
N ASP A 161 -11.09 6.28 -3.68
CA ASP A 161 -12.39 5.93 -4.29
C ASP A 161 -13.01 4.64 -3.71
N SER A 162 -12.36 4.02 -2.72
CA SER A 162 -12.90 2.84 -2.03
C SER A 162 -12.90 3.01 -0.51
N ALA A 163 -13.88 2.36 0.15
CA ALA A 163 -13.96 2.22 1.59
C ALA A 163 -14.12 0.74 1.92
N HIS A 164 -13.23 0.17 2.72
CA HIS A 164 -13.21 -1.24 3.06
C HIS A 164 -13.45 -1.41 4.56
N LEU A 165 -14.36 -2.30 4.92
CA LEU A 165 -14.68 -2.66 6.30
C LEU A 165 -13.99 -3.96 6.69
N GLU A 166 -13.35 -3.95 7.85
CA GLU A 166 -12.75 -5.11 8.48
C GLU A 166 -13.32 -5.33 9.88
N ASP A 167 -13.65 -6.59 10.16
CA ASP A 167 -14.08 -7.03 11.47
C ASP A 167 -12.88 -7.47 12.30
N LEU A 168 -12.51 -6.66 13.30
CA LEU A 168 -11.42 -6.97 14.23
C LEU A 168 -11.89 -7.91 15.35
N ASP A 169 -12.38 -9.09 14.96
CA ASP A 169 -12.91 -10.14 15.84
C ASP A 169 -14.05 -9.62 16.75
N SER A 170 -15.11 -9.05 16.15
CA SER A 170 -16.15 -8.45 16.96
C SER A 170 -17.04 -9.52 17.63
N LYS A 171 -17.36 -9.29 18.91
CA LYS A 171 -18.15 -10.23 19.73
C LYS A 171 -19.51 -10.60 19.13
N ASN A 172 -20.12 -9.68 18.38
CA ASN A 172 -21.45 -9.86 17.77
C ASN A 172 -21.40 -9.99 16.24
N GLY A 173 -20.20 -9.98 15.65
CA GLY A 173 -20.01 -9.92 14.20
C GLY A 173 -20.31 -8.54 13.60
N THR A 174 -19.82 -8.36 12.38
CA THR A 174 -20.07 -7.20 11.52
C THR A 174 -20.69 -7.68 10.23
N PHE A 175 -21.75 -7.01 9.79
CA PHE A 175 -22.49 -7.39 8.58
C PHE A 175 -22.59 -6.20 7.65
N VAL A 176 -22.55 -6.46 6.34
CA VAL A 176 -22.88 -5.51 5.27
C VAL A 176 -24.09 -6.08 4.54
N GLY A 177 -25.23 -5.41 4.67
CA GLY A 177 -26.55 -5.98 4.40
C GLY A 177 -26.75 -7.26 5.23
N ASP A 178 -27.04 -8.36 4.53
CA ASP A 178 -27.23 -9.69 5.14
C ASP A 178 -25.94 -10.50 5.24
N VAL A 179 -24.81 -10.01 4.73
CA VAL A 179 -23.56 -10.80 4.65
C VAL A 179 -22.59 -10.43 5.77
N ARG A 180 -22.11 -11.44 6.50
CA ARG A 180 -21.09 -11.26 7.54
C ARG A 180 -19.72 -10.98 6.92
N VAL A 181 -18.98 -10.04 7.50
CA VAL A 181 -17.60 -9.71 7.13
C VAL A 181 -16.64 -10.61 7.89
N GLU A 182 -15.82 -11.39 7.18
CA GLU A 182 -14.87 -12.35 7.79
C GLU A 182 -13.40 -11.92 7.71
N LYS A 183 -13.03 -11.12 6.69
CA LYS A 183 -11.69 -10.54 6.53
C LYS A 183 -11.79 -9.08 6.16
N GLU A 184 -12.04 -8.79 4.89
CA GLU A 184 -12.18 -7.43 4.38
C GLU A 184 -13.33 -7.40 3.38
N ARG A 185 -14.15 -6.34 3.45
CA ARG A 185 -15.28 -6.15 2.54
C ARG A 185 -15.31 -4.72 2.02
N GLU A 186 -15.28 -4.56 0.71
CA GLU A 186 -15.51 -3.26 0.06
C GLU A 186 -16.96 -2.80 0.29
N LEU A 187 -17.12 -1.51 0.58
CA LEU A 187 -18.38 -0.84 0.84
C LEU A 187 -18.77 0.07 -0.33
N SER A 188 -20.01 -0.03 -0.77
CA SER A 188 -20.60 0.80 -1.82
C SER A 188 -21.52 1.89 -1.25
N ASP A 189 -21.73 2.96 -2.00
CA ASP A 189 -22.80 3.92 -1.66
C ASP A 189 -24.14 3.18 -1.55
N GLY A 190 -24.82 3.33 -0.41
CA GLY A 190 -26.05 2.57 -0.19
C GLY A 190 -25.94 1.52 0.90
N ASP A 191 -24.74 0.95 1.11
CA ASP A 191 -24.58 -0.23 1.95
C ASP A 191 -24.98 0.02 3.41
N GLU A 192 -25.77 -0.90 3.95
CA GLU A 192 -26.10 -0.93 5.38
C GLU A 192 -25.05 -1.77 6.12
N ILE A 193 -24.33 -1.15 7.03
CA ILE A 193 -23.37 -1.78 7.92
C ILE A 193 -24.05 -2.04 9.25
N ARG A 194 -24.26 -3.31 9.60
CA ARG A 194 -24.85 -3.72 10.87
C ARG A 194 -23.79 -4.23 11.84
N LEU A 195 -23.68 -3.54 12.97
CA LEU A 195 -22.75 -3.79 14.07
C LEU A 195 -23.56 -4.21 15.30
N GLY A 196 -23.72 -5.52 15.52
CA GLY A 196 -24.59 -6.00 16.60
C GLY A 196 -26.04 -5.55 16.39
N LYS A 197 -26.54 -4.66 17.27
CA LYS A 197 -27.90 -4.06 17.18
C LYS A 197 -27.94 -2.71 16.46
N VAL A 198 -26.78 -2.16 16.10
CA VAL A 198 -26.67 -0.84 15.46
C VAL A 198 -26.56 -1.01 13.95
N SER A 199 -27.36 -0.27 13.18
CA SER A 199 -27.20 -0.14 11.72
C SER A 199 -26.70 1.26 11.37
N LEU A 200 -25.71 1.31 10.47
CA LEU A 200 -25.20 2.51 9.84
C LEU A 200 -25.36 2.36 8.33
N VAL A 201 -25.51 3.46 7.62
CA VAL A 201 -25.54 3.43 6.15
C VAL A 201 -24.37 4.22 5.61
N ILE A 202 -23.57 3.62 4.74
CA ILE A 202 -22.50 4.35 4.07
C ILE A 202 -23.04 5.14 2.88
N ARG A 203 -22.59 6.39 2.78
CA ARG A 203 -22.85 7.29 1.65
C ARG A 203 -21.53 7.72 1.05
N ALA A 204 -21.37 7.54 -0.26
CA ALA A 204 -20.20 7.97 -1.00
C ALA A 204 -20.58 9.13 -1.92
N GLY A 205 -20.01 10.32 -1.67
CA GLY A 205 -20.14 11.48 -2.53
C GLY A 205 -18.86 11.74 -3.32
N LEU A 206 -18.92 12.50 -4.40
CA LEU A 206 -17.71 13.03 -5.03
C LEU A 206 -17.17 14.16 -4.14
N LYS A 207 -15.87 14.17 -3.87
CA LYS A 207 -15.17 15.28 -3.22
C LYS A 207 -15.22 16.44 -4.19
N GLU A 208 -16.14 17.37 -3.96
CA GLU A 208 -16.20 18.59 -4.72
C GLU A 208 -14.82 19.26 -4.62
N ARG A 209 -14.16 19.44 -5.76
CA ARG A 209 -13.02 20.35 -5.84
C ARG A 209 -13.57 21.73 -5.55
N SER A 210 -13.59 22.10 -4.27
CA SER A 210 -13.94 23.44 -3.85
C SER A 210 -13.01 24.38 -4.59
N THR A 211 -13.54 25.04 -5.61
CA THR A 211 -12.91 26.18 -6.25
C THR A 211 -12.94 27.26 -5.19
N VAL A 212 -11.84 27.42 -4.46
CA VAL A 212 -11.63 28.60 -3.63
C VAL A 212 -11.47 29.75 -4.59
N THR A 213 -12.57 30.46 -4.87
CA THR A 213 -12.50 31.82 -5.39
C THR A 213 -11.81 32.64 -4.31
N GLN A 214 -10.54 32.93 -4.54
CA GLN A 214 -9.82 33.98 -3.85
C GLN A 214 -10.50 35.31 -4.19
N ILE A 215 -11.50 35.68 -3.40
CA ILE A 215 -11.92 37.08 -3.31
C ILE A 215 -10.83 37.78 -2.51
N GLU A 216 -9.87 38.36 -3.24
CA GLU A 216 -8.99 39.40 -2.70
C GLU A 216 -9.87 40.57 -2.27
N ASP A 217 -10.23 40.54 -0.98
CA ASP A 217 -10.51 41.73 -0.21
C ASP A 217 -9.18 42.48 -0.03
N THR A 218 -8.99 43.54 -0.83
CA THR A 218 -8.07 44.61 -0.47
C THR A 218 -8.85 45.90 -0.54
N GLY A 219 -9.48 46.24 0.58
CA GLY A 219 -10.15 47.51 0.76
C GLY A 219 -9.20 48.70 0.63
N LYS A 220 -9.73 49.82 0.09
CA LYS A 220 -9.74 51.14 0.76
C LYS A 220 -10.53 52.17 -0.07
N PRO A 221 -11.58 52.79 0.48
CA PRO A 221 -11.88 54.21 0.26
C PRO A 221 -11.57 55.00 1.55
N PRO A 222 -11.78 56.33 1.60
CA PRO A 222 -11.19 57.41 0.82
C PRO A 222 -10.31 58.33 1.71
N ARG A 223 -9.60 59.29 1.10
CA ARG A 223 -9.53 60.71 1.51
C ARG A 223 -8.76 61.52 0.47
#